data_AF-A0A4R7UWG5-F1
#
_entry.id   AF-A0A4R7UWG5-F1
#
_cell.length_a   1.000
_cell.length_b   1.000
_cell.length_c   1.000
_cell.angle_alpha   90.00
_cell.angle_beta   90.00
_cell.angle_gamma   90.00
#
_symmetry.space_group_name_H-M   'P 1'
#
loop_
_entity.id
_entity.type
_entity.pdbx_description
1 polymer ?
#
loop_
_entity_poly.entity_id
_entity_poly.type
_entity_poly.pdbx_seq_one_letter_code
_entity_poly.pdbx_strand_id
1 'polypeptide(L)'
;MRRQLVLTVLAVAALVTSGPASADPADDVTHHEFQVNCGVTHRLSDDPIVLPNLPGASHEHSFTGNTTTNAATTLASLQRAGVGATSCLAPDDLSAYWFPTMFNGNTPVIPNFKQVIYYKSGIIRYQDVRPFPPGLRYVVGSPSSTLDEFRNHPGHVEGWECGNSTFNWDFPTNCPIGTQMNVRFQAPSCWDGTHLDSADHKSHMAYPVNGVCPSSHPRPVPMLEFKIAFPVDGNTSQVRLASGRGYTWHYDFFNAWDEPTLAALVSHCINGGLQCDPRGFDQYKPSRGTVLGTNYRLPGRP
;
A
#
# COMPACT_ATOMS: atom_id res chain seq x y z
N MET A 1 38.99 57.51 -53.90
CA MET A 1 38.73 56.63 -52.73
C MET A 1 37.26 56.78 -52.32
N ARG A 2 36.39 55.82 -52.65
CA ARG A 2 35.02 55.76 -52.10
C ARG A 2 34.74 54.30 -51.74
N ARG A 3 34.72 54.03 -50.43
CA ARG A 3 34.45 52.72 -49.84
C ARG A 3 32.96 52.39 -49.94
N GLN A 4 32.66 51.18 -50.39
CA GLN A 4 31.37 50.52 -50.25
C GLN A 4 31.09 50.22 -48.77
N LEU A 5 29.86 50.42 -48.31
CA LEU A 5 29.34 49.80 -47.10
C LEU A 5 28.33 48.73 -47.49
N VAL A 6 28.67 47.48 -47.22
CA VAL A 6 27.75 46.33 -47.24
C VAL A 6 27.15 46.23 -45.84
N LEU A 7 25.83 46.30 -45.74
CA LEU A 7 25.10 46.12 -44.48
C LEU A 7 24.92 44.61 -44.24
N THR A 8 25.57 44.08 -43.19
CA THR A 8 25.38 42.70 -42.74
C THR A 8 24.34 42.70 -41.61
N VAL A 9 23.20 42.05 -41.83
CA VAL A 9 22.17 41.84 -40.80
C VAL A 9 22.52 40.58 -40.02
N LEU A 10 22.97 40.72 -38.77
CA LEU A 10 23.10 39.58 -37.84
C LEU A 10 21.74 39.31 -37.19
N ALA A 11 21.16 38.14 -37.47
CA ALA A 11 20.05 37.60 -36.70
C ALA A 11 20.58 36.98 -35.40
N VAL A 12 20.21 37.56 -34.26
CA VAL A 12 20.51 36.99 -32.94
C VAL A 12 19.41 35.99 -32.60
N ALA A 13 19.74 34.70 -32.60
CA ALA A 13 18.87 33.66 -32.07
C ALA A 13 18.96 33.65 -30.53
N ALA A 14 17.89 34.06 -29.85
CA ALA A 14 17.80 33.94 -28.40
C ALA A 14 17.59 32.46 -28.02
N LEU A 15 18.61 31.83 -27.42
CA LEU A 15 18.43 30.55 -26.75
C LEU A 15 17.62 30.76 -25.47
N VAL A 16 16.38 30.27 -25.45
CA VAL A 16 15.59 30.17 -24.24
C VAL A 16 16.07 28.94 -23.48
N THR A 17 16.91 29.14 -22.47
CA THR A 17 17.26 28.08 -21.52
C THR A 17 16.08 27.86 -20.58
N SER A 18 15.32 26.78 -20.77
CA SER A 18 14.32 26.32 -19.82
C SER A 18 15.03 25.83 -18.54
N GLY A 19 15.00 26.63 -17.49
CA GLY A 19 15.34 26.17 -16.14
C GLY A 19 14.32 25.14 -15.64
N PRO A 20 14.64 24.35 -14.60
CA PRO A 20 13.66 23.46 -14.00
C PRO A 20 12.50 24.31 -13.48
N ALA A 21 11.27 23.93 -13.84
CA ALA A 21 10.07 24.57 -13.33
C ALA A 21 10.09 24.51 -11.79
N SER A 22 10.01 25.67 -11.13
CA SER A 22 9.80 25.74 -9.69
C SER A 22 8.47 25.08 -9.35
N ALA A 23 8.45 24.15 -8.40
CA ALA A 23 7.22 23.59 -7.86
C ALA A 23 6.32 24.73 -7.35
N ASP A 24 5.10 24.80 -7.87
CA ASP A 24 4.09 25.74 -7.42
C ASP A 24 3.69 25.38 -5.98
N PRO A 25 3.70 26.30 -5.01
CA PRO A 25 3.20 26.06 -3.65
C PRO A 25 1.75 25.55 -3.61
N ALA A 26 0.96 25.77 -4.67
CA ALA A 26 -0.37 25.20 -4.83
C ALA A 26 -0.39 23.69 -5.19
N ASP A 27 0.77 23.11 -5.52
CA ASP A 27 0.93 21.70 -5.88
C ASP A 27 1.35 20.82 -4.67
N ASP A 28 1.52 21.41 -3.50
CA ASP A 28 1.88 20.70 -2.27
C ASP A 28 0.67 19.87 -1.78
N VAL A 29 0.85 18.55 -1.67
CA VAL A 29 -0.14 17.64 -1.07
C VAL A 29 0.44 17.05 0.20
N THR A 30 -0.42 16.85 1.20
CA THR A 30 -0.01 16.24 2.46
C THR A 30 0.40 14.78 2.30
N HIS A 31 -0.04 14.12 1.23
CA HIS A 31 0.18 12.70 0.95
C HIS A 31 0.45 12.49 -0.54
N HIS A 32 1.46 11.66 -0.84
CA HIS A 32 1.85 11.24 -2.19
C HIS A 32 1.47 9.77 -2.35
N GLU A 33 0.28 9.48 -2.88
CA GLU A 33 -0.32 8.16 -2.72
C GLU A 33 -1.32 7.78 -3.81
N PHE A 34 -1.60 6.47 -3.91
CA PHE A 34 -2.80 5.94 -4.54
C PHE A 34 -3.43 4.85 -3.67
N GLN A 35 -4.73 4.64 -3.87
CA GLN A 35 -5.50 3.64 -3.14
C GLN A 35 -5.63 2.34 -3.92
N VAL A 36 -5.61 1.23 -3.19
CA VAL A 36 -5.96 -0.10 -3.68
C VAL A 36 -7.12 -0.60 -2.84
N ASN A 37 -8.27 -0.81 -3.51
CA ASN A 37 -9.52 -1.14 -2.82
C ASN A 37 -9.93 -2.57 -3.13
N CYS A 38 -9.81 -3.47 -2.16
CA CYS A 38 -10.04 -4.90 -2.33
C CYS A 38 -11.02 -5.45 -1.29
N GLY A 39 -11.90 -6.36 -1.70
CA GLY A 39 -12.83 -7.02 -0.77
C GLY A 39 -12.20 -8.24 -0.09
N VAL A 40 -12.69 -8.62 1.09
CA VAL A 40 -12.38 -9.94 1.65
C VAL A 40 -13.00 -11.01 0.75
N THR A 41 -12.19 -11.99 0.36
CA THR A 41 -12.58 -13.06 -0.57
C THR A 41 -12.91 -14.34 0.18
N HIS A 42 -12.01 -14.76 1.06
CA HIS A 42 -12.11 -16.01 1.80
C HIS A 42 -11.25 -15.93 3.08
N ARG A 43 -11.38 -16.96 3.92
CA ARG A 43 -10.59 -17.11 5.15
C ARG A 43 -10.01 -18.51 5.20
N LEU A 44 -8.74 -18.61 5.60
CA LEU A 44 -8.02 -19.87 5.78
C LEU A 44 -7.06 -19.75 6.94
N SER A 45 -6.75 -20.89 7.58
CA SER A 45 -5.65 -21.04 8.54
C SER A 45 -4.32 -21.26 7.82
N ASP A 46 -4.07 -20.46 6.79
CA ASP A 46 -2.93 -20.59 5.88
C ASP A 46 -2.05 -19.34 5.95
N ASP A 47 -0.75 -19.51 5.75
CA ASP A 47 0.20 -18.41 5.57
C ASP A 47 1.29 -18.83 4.58
N PRO A 48 1.21 -18.41 3.30
CA PRO A 48 2.18 -18.82 2.29
C PRO A 48 3.56 -18.15 2.41
N ILE A 49 3.73 -17.17 3.29
CA ILE A 49 5.03 -16.57 3.57
C ILE A 49 5.68 -17.30 4.74
N VAL A 50 4.99 -17.39 5.87
CA VAL A 50 5.56 -17.88 7.14
C VAL A 50 5.52 -19.41 7.23
N LEU A 51 4.46 -20.05 6.72
CA LEU A 51 4.25 -21.51 6.76
C LEU A 51 3.93 -22.08 5.37
N PRO A 52 4.83 -21.89 4.38
CA PRO A 52 4.58 -22.29 3.00
C PRO A 52 4.36 -23.80 2.88
N ASN A 53 3.34 -24.17 2.10
CA ASN A 53 2.90 -25.54 1.84
C ASN A 53 2.40 -26.31 3.09
N LEU A 54 2.02 -25.61 4.16
CA LEU A 54 1.44 -26.19 5.37
C LEU A 54 -0.01 -25.71 5.57
N PRO A 55 -0.99 -26.26 4.82
CA PRO A 55 -2.38 -25.84 4.93
C PRO A 55 -2.93 -26.09 6.34
N GLY A 56 -3.63 -25.11 6.89
CA GLY A 56 -4.22 -25.17 8.23
C GLY A 56 -3.22 -25.01 9.39
N ALA A 57 -1.94 -24.74 9.12
CA ALA A 57 -0.92 -24.64 10.16
C ALA A 57 -0.81 -23.26 10.82
N SER A 58 -1.45 -22.22 10.25
CA SER A 58 -1.46 -20.86 10.81
C SER A 58 -2.72 -20.57 11.62
N HIS A 59 -2.75 -19.44 12.34
CA HIS A 59 -4.05 -18.88 12.76
C HIS A 59 -4.83 -18.41 11.53
N GLU A 60 -6.13 -18.17 11.71
CA GLU A 60 -7.00 -17.83 10.58
C GLU A 60 -6.72 -16.40 10.06
N HIS A 61 -6.50 -16.28 8.76
CA HIS A 61 -6.37 -15.02 8.05
C HIS A 61 -7.61 -14.74 7.19
N SER A 62 -7.92 -13.46 7.04
CA SER A 62 -8.83 -12.95 6.01
C SER A 62 -8.01 -12.48 4.81
N PHE A 63 -8.30 -13.05 3.65
CA PHE A 63 -7.57 -12.78 2.41
C PHE A 63 -8.32 -11.78 1.51
N THR A 64 -7.58 -10.81 0.98
CA THR A 64 -8.04 -9.81 0.00
C THR A 64 -7.09 -9.78 -1.20
N GLY A 65 -7.53 -9.20 -2.32
CA GLY A 65 -6.76 -9.23 -3.57
C GLY A 65 -6.96 -10.55 -4.30
N ASN A 66 -5.88 -11.22 -4.67
CA ASN A 66 -5.93 -12.45 -5.46
C ASN A 66 -6.81 -13.52 -4.82
N THR A 67 -7.81 -13.97 -5.57
CA THR A 67 -8.85 -14.90 -5.09
C THR A 67 -8.35 -16.34 -4.92
N THR A 68 -7.12 -16.64 -5.36
CA THR A 68 -6.54 -18.00 -5.35
C THR A 68 -5.54 -18.23 -4.23
N THR A 69 -5.29 -17.23 -3.38
CA THR A 69 -4.31 -17.30 -2.28
C THR A 69 -4.64 -18.45 -1.32
N ASN A 70 -3.61 -19.20 -0.92
CA ASN A 70 -3.65 -20.33 0.04
C ASN A 70 -2.20 -20.69 0.45
N ALA A 71 -2.01 -21.70 1.30
CA ALA A 71 -0.69 -22.10 1.81
C ALA A 71 0.34 -22.46 0.71
N ALA A 72 -0.08 -22.89 -0.49
CA ALA A 72 0.81 -23.24 -1.60
C ALA A 72 1.08 -22.08 -2.57
N THR A 73 0.73 -20.84 -2.18
CA THR A 73 0.84 -19.67 -3.06
C THR A 73 2.29 -19.36 -3.45
N THR A 74 2.49 -19.08 -4.73
CA THR A 74 3.74 -18.59 -5.30
C THR A 74 3.44 -17.43 -6.24
N LEU A 75 4.44 -16.63 -6.62
CA LEU A 75 4.27 -15.59 -7.64
C LEU A 75 3.65 -16.18 -8.93
N ALA A 76 4.12 -17.36 -9.34
CA ALA A 76 3.63 -18.03 -10.55
C ALA A 76 2.16 -18.47 -10.42
N SER A 77 1.69 -18.89 -9.24
CA SER A 77 0.28 -19.23 -9.05
C SER A 77 -0.62 -17.99 -9.09
N LEU A 78 -0.18 -16.89 -8.45
CA LEU A 78 -0.89 -15.62 -8.47
C LEU A 78 -1.03 -15.08 -9.90
N GLN A 79 0.07 -15.07 -10.66
CA GLN A 79 0.08 -14.62 -12.06
C GLN A 79 -0.75 -15.53 -12.97
N ARG A 80 -0.72 -16.86 -12.76
CA ARG A 80 -1.48 -17.82 -13.57
C ARG A 80 -2.99 -17.70 -13.35
N ALA A 81 -3.43 -17.21 -12.19
CA ALA A 81 -4.85 -16.93 -11.94
C ALA A 81 -5.43 -15.94 -12.98
N GLY A 82 -4.57 -15.01 -13.45
CA GLY A 82 -4.87 -14.13 -14.57
C GLY A 82 -5.68 -12.89 -14.20
N VAL A 83 -5.78 -11.98 -15.16
CA VAL A 83 -6.48 -10.69 -15.02
C VAL A 83 -7.91 -10.91 -14.51
N GLY A 84 -8.29 -10.16 -13.48
CA GLY A 84 -9.62 -10.23 -12.87
C GLY A 84 -9.75 -11.33 -11.80
N ALA A 85 -8.75 -12.18 -11.59
CA ALA A 85 -8.71 -13.11 -10.45
C ALA A 85 -8.33 -12.41 -9.14
N THR A 86 -9.01 -11.30 -8.85
CA THR A 86 -8.75 -10.43 -7.71
C THR A 86 -10.05 -9.78 -7.24
N SER A 87 -10.15 -9.47 -5.95
CA SER A 87 -11.24 -8.67 -5.40
C SER A 87 -10.97 -7.17 -5.45
N CYS A 88 -9.80 -6.75 -5.93
CA CYS A 88 -9.43 -5.35 -6.10
C CYS A 88 -10.23 -4.70 -7.24
N LEU A 89 -10.35 -3.37 -7.21
CA LEU A 89 -10.98 -2.64 -8.33
C LEU A 89 -10.14 -2.74 -9.61
N ALA A 90 -8.81 -2.66 -9.51
CA ALA A 90 -7.91 -2.87 -10.63
C ALA A 90 -7.76 -4.38 -10.91
N PRO A 91 -8.21 -4.90 -12.07
CA PRO A 91 -8.14 -6.33 -12.36
C PRO A 91 -6.71 -6.81 -12.68
N ASP A 92 -5.79 -5.88 -12.91
CA ASP A 92 -4.35 -6.13 -13.10
C ASP A 92 -3.58 -6.21 -11.76
N ASP A 93 -4.22 -5.97 -10.60
CA ASP A 93 -3.63 -6.26 -9.29
C ASP A 93 -3.86 -7.72 -8.89
N LEU A 94 -2.89 -8.57 -9.19
CA LEU A 94 -2.92 -9.98 -8.81
C LEU A 94 -2.21 -10.25 -7.48
N SER A 95 -1.87 -9.20 -6.72
CA SER A 95 -1.20 -9.33 -5.42
C SER A 95 -2.12 -9.94 -4.37
N ALA A 96 -1.51 -10.56 -3.37
CA ALA A 96 -2.21 -11.09 -2.21
C ALA A 96 -1.94 -10.20 -0.98
N TYR A 97 -3.00 -9.92 -0.23
CA TYR A 97 -2.97 -9.13 0.98
C TYR A 97 -3.80 -9.84 2.04
N TRP A 98 -3.24 -10.11 3.22
CA TRP A 98 -4.00 -10.76 4.28
C TRP A 98 -3.64 -10.23 5.65
N PHE A 99 -4.56 -10.44 6.59
CA PHE A 99 -4.46 -10.01 7.98
C PHE A 99 -5.28 -10.98 8.86
N PRO A 100 -5.04 -11.05 10.18
CA PRO A 100 -5.78 -11.94 11.07
C PRO A 100 -7.28 -11.70 10.98
N THR A 101 -8.06 -12.77 10.85
CA THR A 101 -9.52 -12.65 10.91
C THR A 101 -9.93 -12.07 12.27
N MET A 102 -10.79 -11.05 12.27
CA MET A 102 -11.44 -10.58 13.47
C MET A 102 -12.64 -11.45 13.82
N PHE A 103 -12.84 -11.71 15.11
CA PHE A 103 -14.01 -12.38 15.66
C PHE A 103 -14.66 -11.48 16.71
N ASN A 104 -15.98 -11.59 16.83
CA ASN A 104 -16.72 -11.16 18.02
C ASN A 104 -17.21 -12.43 18.73
N GLY A 105 -16.52 -12.80 19.82
CA GLY A 105 -16.65 -14.12 20.44
C GLY A 105 -16.13 -15.22 19.52
N ASN A 106 -17.04 -16.07 19.04
CA ASN A 106 -16.74 -17.15 18.09
C ASN A 106 -17.25 -16.87 16.67
N THR A 107 -17.95 -15.75 16.46
CA THR A 107 -18.46 -15.37 15.15
C THR A 107 -17.44 -14.53 14.42
N PRO A 108 -17.01 -14.91 13.20
CA PRO A 108 -16.09 -14.09 12.43
C PRO A 108 -16.79 -12.80 11.97
N VAL A 109 -16.06 -11.69 12.08
CA VAL A 109 -16.49 -10.37 11.61
C VAL A 109 -15.97 -10.20 10.19
N ILE A 110 -16.87 -10.33 9.21
CA ILE A 110 -16.53 -10.26 7.78
C ILE A 110 -16.92 -8.90 7.21
N PRO A 111 -15.95 -8.06 6.80
CA PRO A 111 -16.26 -6.84 6.09
C PRO A 111 -16.95 -7.14 4.76
N ASN A 112 -18.11 -6.52 4.53
CA ASN A 112 -18.89 -6.63 3.29
C ASN A 112 -18.61 -5.47 2.31
N PHE A 113 -17.52 -4.74 2.52
CA PHE A 113 -17.06 -3.62 1.71
C PHE A 113 -15.58 -3.78 1.37
N LYS A 114 -15.11 -2.99 0.39
CA LYS A 114 -13.69 -2.98 0.00
C LYS A 114 -12.88 -2.28 1.08
N GLN A 115 -11.84 -2.97 1.55
CA GLN A 115 -10.80 -2.40 2.40
C GLN A 115 -9.96 -1.42 1.61
N VAL A 116 -9.31 -0.47 2.29
CA VAL A 116 -8.42 0.49 1.65
C VAL A 116 -6.98 0.18 2.05
N ILE A 117 -6.16 -0.10 1.04
CA ILE A 117 -4.72 -0.28 1.18
C ILE A 117 -4.08 0.89 0.43
N TYR A 118 -3.36 1.75 1.13
CA TYR A 118 -2.68 2.87 0.49
C TYR A 118 -1.28 2.48 0.08
N TYR A 119 -0.87 2.90 -1.11
CA TYR A 119 0.51 2.92 -1.55
C TYR A 119 1.00 4.36 -1.47
N LYS A 120 1.82 4.66 -0.47
CA LYS A 120 2.28 6.02 -0.17
C LYS A 120 3.78 6.18 -0.40
N SER A 121 4.25 7.42 -0.50
CA SER A 121 5.66 7.68 -0.22
C SER A 121 5.94 7.54 1.28
N GLY A 122 6.98 6.80 1.65
CA GLY A 122 7.52 6.78 3.02
C GLY A 122 8.74 7.69 3.21
N ILE A 123 9.23 8.33 2.14
CA ILE A 123 10.45 9.16 2.17
C ILE A 123 10.17 10.58 1.72
N ILE A 124 11.00 11.53 2.14
CA ILE A 124 10.85 12.95 1.78
C ILE A 124 11.02 13.15 0.26
N ARG A 125 12.00 12.47 -0.34
CA ARG A 125 12.25 12.51 -1.80
C ARG A 125 11.34 11.53 -2.53
N TYR A 126 10.04 11.81 -2.51
CA TYR A 126 9.01 10.92 -3.05
C TYR A 126 9.16 10.59 -4.55
N GLN A 127 9.88 11.40 -5.32
CA GLN A 127 10.19 11.12 -6.73
C GLN A 127 11.18 9.97 -6.92
N ASP A 128 11.90 9.56 -5.88
CA ASP A 128 12.83 8.43 -5.93
C ASP A 128 12.14 7.08 -5.72
N VAL A 129 10.87 7.08 -5.27
CA VAL A 129 10.08 5.85 -5.05
C VAL A 129 9.94 5.07 -6.36
N ARG A 130 10.29 3.79 -6.33
CA ARG A 130 10.18 2.85 -7.46
C ARG A 130 9.12 1.79 -7.19
N PRO A 131 8.44 1.25 -8.22
CA PRO A 131 7.52 0.13 -8.07
C PRO A 131 8.15 -1.07 -7.36
N PHE A 132 7.36 -1.82 -6.59
CA PHE A 132 7.79 -3.08 -6.03
C PHE A 132 8.20 -4.06 -7.14
N PRO A 133 9.31 -4.80 -7.00
CA PRO A 133 9.63 -5.87 -7.93
C PRO A 133 8.63 -7.03 -7.79
N PRO A 134 8.32 -7.77 -8.86
CA PRO A 134 7.45 -8.94 -8.79
C PRO A 134 7.93 -9.94 -7.75
N GLY A 135 6.99 -10.38 -6.91
CA GLY A 135 7.24 -11.40 -5.90
C GLY A 135 7.91 -10.93 -4.62
N LEU A 136 8.19 -9.63 -4.46
CA LEU A 136 8.50 -9.04 -3.16
C LEU A 136 7.38 -9.40 -2.18
N ARG A 137 7.76 -9.92 -1.01
CA ARG A 137 6.81 -10.31 0.02
C ARG A 137 7.39 -10.09 1.40
N TYR A 138 6.57 -9.66 2.35
CA TYR A 138 7.01 -9.40 3.72
C TYR A 138 5.83 -9.38 4.69
N VAL A 139 6.15 -9.51 5.97
CA VAL A 139 5.20 -9.46 7.09
C VAL A 139 5.41 -8.17 7.90
N VAL A 140 4.33 -7.47 8.26
CA VAL A 140 4.37 -6.25 9.07
C VAL A 140 3.67 -6.49 10.40
N GLY A 141 4.25 -6.07 11.53
CA GLY A 141 3.74 -6.41 12.88
C GLY A 141 4.09 -7.85 13.28
N SER A 142 3.45 -8.39 14.31
CA SER A 142 3.67 -9.78 14.75
C SER A 142 2.46 -10.38 15.47
N PRO A 143 2.12 -11.67 15.25
CA PRO A 143 1.12 -12.38 16.04
C PRO A 143 1.50 -12.54 17.52
N SER A 144 2.80 -12.44 17.85
CA SER A 144 3.30 -12.53 19.22
C SER A 144 3.60 -11.18 19.86
N SER A 145 3.26 -10.08 19.19
CA SER A 145 3.52 -8.73 19.71
C SER A 145 2.87 -8.55 21.08
N THR A 146 3.58 -7.89 21.97
CA THR A 146 3.06 -7.35 23.22
C THR A 146 2.37 -6.01 22.97
N LEU A 147 1.63 -5.51 23.97
CA LEU A 147 1.00 -4.19 23.92
C LEU A 147 2.04 -3.07 23.73
N ASP A 148 3.15 -3.14 24.46
CA ASP A 148 4.21 -2.13 24.37
C ASP A 148 4.93 -2.16 23.03
N GLU A 149 5.16 -3.34 22.45
CA GLU A 149 5.74 -3.47 21.10
C GLU A 149 4.80 -2.88 20.04
N PHE A 150 3.50 -3.17 20.10
CA PHE A 150 2.51 -2.63 19.17
C PHE A 150 2.43 -1.10 19.27
N ARG A 151 2.35 -0.58 20.49
CA ARG A 151 2.29 0.86 20.78
C ARG A 151 3.50 1.62 20.28
N ASN A 152 4.69 1.02 20.35
CA ASN A 152 5.94 1.68 19.98
C ASN A 152 6.47 1.24 18.60
N HIS A 153 5.70 0.45 17.85
CA HIS A 153 6.13 -0.05 16.55
C HIS A 153 6.31 1.11 15.55
N PRO A 154 7.39 1.16 14.73
CA PRO A 154 7.65 2.29 13.83
C PRO A 154 6.56 2.52 12.77
N GLY A 155 5.76 1.50 12.46
CA GLY A 155 4.64 1.58 11.53
C GLY A 155 3.28 1.93 12.13
N HIS A 156 3.16 2.15 13.45
CA HIS A 156 1.86 2.53 14.02
C HIS A 156 1.46 3.94 13.58
N VAL A 157 0.16 4.18 13.40
CA VAL A 157 -0.37 5.52 13.08
C VAL A 157 -1.20 6.03 14.26
N GLU A 158 -2.36 5.42 14.51
CA GLU A 158 -3.32 5.83 15.54
C GLU A 158 -3.84 4.63 16.35
N GLY A 159 -3.25 3.44 16.19
CA GLY A 159 -3.75 2.21 16.81
C GLY A 159 -5.13 1.81 16.30
N TRP A 160 -6.00 1.39 17.21
CA TRP A 160 -7.40 1.03 16.97
C TRP A 160 -8.34 2.23 17.11
N GLU A 161 -9.31 2.32 16.21
CA GLU A 161 -10.23 3.45 16.09
C GLU A 161 -11.70 3.00 16.12
N CYS A 162 -12.53 3.66 16.92
CA CYS A 162 -13.97 3.43 17.02
C CYS A 162 -14.74 4.76 17.08
N GLY A 163 -15.33 5.18 15.96
CA GLY A 163 -15.93 6.51 15.85
C GLY A 163 -14.87 7.60 16.11
N ASN A 164 -15.05 8.39 17.17
CA ASN A 164 -14.08 9.42 17.57
C ASN A 164 -13.03 8.92 18.58
N SER A 165 -13.08 7.64 18.99
CA SER A 165 -12.06 7.05 19.84
C SER A 165 -10.87 6.63 18.99
N THR A 166 -9.70 7.22 19.22
CA THR A 166 -8.44 6.93 18.51
C THR A 166 -7.30 6.72 19.52
N PHE A 167 -6.11 6.34 19.05
CA PHE A 167 -4.93 6.06 19.90
C PHE A 167 -5.14 4.92 20.91
N ASN A 168 -5.91 3.90 20.52
CA ASN A 168 -6.13 2.71 21.34
C ASN A 168 -5.13 1.62 20.96
N TRP A 169 -4.37 1.11 21.92
CA TRP A 169 -3.33 0.09 21.68
C TRP A 169 -3.85 -1.36 21.83
N ASP A 170 -5.12 -1.49 22.15
CA ASP A 170 -5.91 -2.72 22.14
C ASP A 170 -7.35 -2.33 21.79
N PHE A 171 -8.23 -3.32 21.60
CA PHE A 171 -9.63 -3.06 21.29
C PHE A 171 -10.31 -2.25 22.39
N PRO A 172 -10.93 -1.10 22.06
CA PRO A 172 -11.90 -0.47 22.95
C PRO A 172 -12.97 -1.48 23.34
N THR A 173 -13.44 -1.45 24.59
CA THR A 173 -14.50 -2.36 25.07
C THR A 173 -15.89 -1.95 24.62
N ASN A 174 -16.03 -0.75 24.06
CA ASN A 174 -17.25 -0.25 23.45
C ASN A 174 -16.91 0.59 22.20
N CYS A 175 -17.63 0.33 21.12
CA CYS A 175 -17.56 1.08 19.87
C CYS A 175 -18.93 1.75 19.64
N PRO A 176 -19.02 3.06 19.35
CA PRO A 176 -20.32 3.72 19.19
C PRO A 176 -21.19 3.05 18.12
N ILE A 177 -22.47 2.80 18.42
CA ILE A 177 -23.43 2.17 17.49
C ILE A 177 -23.54 3.02 16.21
N GLY A 178 -23.53 2.36 15.05
CA GLY A 178 -23.52 2.99 13.72
C GLY A 178 -22.13 3.38 13.23
N THR A 179 -21.07 3.04 13.97
CA THR A 179 -19.68 3.20 13.54
C THR A 179 -19.04 1.85 13.22
N GLN A 180 -17.71 1.79 13.17
CA GLN A 180 -16.96 0.57 12.88
C GLN A 180 -15.61 0.63 13.60
N MET A 181 -15.04 -0.54 13.86
CA MET A 181 -13.66 -0.67 14.35
C MET A 181 -12.69 -0.56 13.18
N ASN A 182 -11.63 0.24 13.32
CA ASN A 182 -10.61 0.40 12.29
C ASN A 182 -9.22 0.26 12.88
N VAL A 183 -8.25 -0.04 12.02
CA VAL A 183 -6.82 0.01 12.33
C VAL A 183 -6.05 0.55 11.14
N ARG A 184 -5.03 1.37 11.42
CA ARG A 184 -4.09 1.91 10.43
C ARG A 184 -2.67 1.51 10.82
N PHE A 185 -2.00 0.79 9.92
CA PHE A 185 -0.66 0.28 10.17
C PHE A 185 0.17 0.33 8.89
N GLN A 186 1.37 0.91 9.00
CA GLN A 186 2.30 1.18 7.90
C GLN A 186 3.41 0.15 7.81
N ALA A 187 3.83 -0.14 6.60
CA ALA A 187 4.94 -1.02 6.25
C ALA A 187 6.27 -0.25 6.24
N PRO A 188 7.42 -0.96 6.30
CA PRO A 188 8.68 -0.40 5.80
C PRO A 188 8.58 -0.01 4.31
N SER A 189 9.40 0.96 3.89
CA SER A 189 9.40 1.50 2.51
C SER A 189 10.79 1.58 1.87
N CYS A 190 11.78 0.95 2.51
CA CYS A 190 13.15 0.88 2.03
C CYS A 190 13.54 -0.57 1.84
N TRP A 191 13.81 -0.96 0.60
CA TRP A 191 14.20 -2.31 0.22
C TRP A 191 15.73 -2.42 0.06
N ASP A 192 16.31 -3.57 0.41
CA ASP A 192 17.75 -3.84 0.26
C ASP A 192 18.23 -3.90 -1.20
N GLY A 193 17.31 -4.00 -2.15
CA GLY A 193 17.61 -4.04 -3.58
C GLY A 193 18.01 -5.41 -4.12
N THR A 194 17.99 -6.44 -3.27
CA THR A 194 18.50 -7.78 -3.60
C THR A 194 17.47 -8.87 -3.31
N HIS A 195 16.86 -8.89 -2.12
CA HIS A 195 16.07 -10.02 -1.65
C HIS A 195 14.57 -9.75 -1.77
N LEU A 196 13.83 -10.62 -2.46
CA LEU A 196 12.37 -10.54 -2.53
C LEU A 196 11.67 -11.06 -1.26
N ASP A 197 12.42 -11.77 -0.42
CA ASP A 197 12.03 -12.29 0.89
C ASP A 197 13.31 -12.54 1.71
N SER A 198 13.21 -12.54 3.04
CA SER A 198 14.30 -12.86 3.96
C SER A 198 13.88 -14.01 4.88
N ALA A 199 14.84 -14.64 5.58
CA ALA A 199 14.54 -15.79 6.44
C ALA A 199 13.54 -15.46 7.58
N ASP A 200 13.47 -14.20 7.98
CA ASP A 200 12.52 -13.66 8.97
C ASP A 200 11.34 -12.91 8.32
N HIS A 201 11.26 -12.91 6.99
CA HIS A 201 10.26 -12.23 6.16
C HIS A 201 10.13 -10.71 6.39
N LYS A 202 11.18 -10.09 6.97
CA LYS A 202 11.17 -8.70 7.44
C LYS A 202 12.47 -7.97 7.10
N SER A 203 13.63 -8.54 7.40
CA SER A 203 14.94 -7.87 7.38
C SER A 203 15.44 -7.39 6.01
N HIS A 204 14.83 -7.80 4.91
CA HIS A 204 15.11 -7.25 3.57
C HIS A 204 14.40 -5.90 3.33
N MET A 205 13.56 -5.46 4.29
CA MET A 205 12.84 -4.20 4.30
C MET A 205 13.16 -3.40 5.56
N ALA A 206 13.24 -2.08 5.45
CA ALA A 206 13.50 -1.18 6.56
C ALA A 206 12.55 0.03 6.56
N TYR A 207 12.27 0.54 7.76
CA TYR A 207 11.62 1.83 7.92
C TYR A 207 12.63 2.95 7.61
N PRO A 208 12.20 4.03 6.95
CA PRO A 208 13.03 5.19 6.72
C PRO A 208 13.37 5.88 8.04
N VAL A 209 14.58 6.41 8.14
CA VAL A 209 15.06 7.17 9.31
C VAL A 209 15.15 8.63 8.90
N ASN A 210 14.44 9.51 9.61
CA ASN A 210 14.31 10.93 9.25
C ASN A 210 13.88 11.15 7.79
N GLY A 211 12.97 10.30 7.31
CA GLY A 211 12.42 10.39 5.95
C GLY A 211 13.38 9.98 4.83
N VAL A 212 14.47 9.27 5.15
CA VAL A 212 15.45 8.77 4.19
C VAL A 212 15.70 7.28 4.40
N CYS A 213 15.88 6.55 3.31
CA CYS A 213 16.25 5.14 3.40
C CYS A 213 17.69 4.95 3.92
N PRO A 214 17.91 4.01 4.85
CA PRO A 214 19.26 3.71 5.33
C PRO A 214 20.13 3.12 4.21
N SER A 215 21.44 3.24 4.32
CA SER A 215 22.38 2.74 3.30
C SER A 215 22.31 1.22 3.11
N SER A 216 21.85 0.47 4.12
CA SER A 216 21.57 -0.97 4.01
C SER A 216 20.34 -1.29 3.16
N HIS A 217 19.42 -0.33 2.99
CA HIS A 217 18.18 -0.49 2.23
C HIS A 217 17.97 0.65 1.22
N PRO A 218 18.85 0.79 0.21
CA PRO A 218 18.96 2.00 -0.58
C PRO A 218 17.89 2.13 -1.68
N ARG A 219 16.88 1.23 -1.74
CA ARG A 219 15.82 1.25 -2.76
C ARG A 219 14.50 1.70 -2.14
N PRO A 220 14.10 2.98 -2.31
CA PRO A 220 12.78 3.42 -1.90
C PRO A 220 11.69 2.76 -2.75
N VAL A 221 10.72 2.18 -2.07
CA VAL A 221 9.53 1.53 -2.64
C VAL A 221 8.28 2.07 -1.94
N PRO A 222 7.05 1.82 -2.43
CA PRO A 222 5.85 2.33 -1.77
C PRO A 222 5.78 1.86 -0.31
N MET A 223 5.34 2.74 0.57
CA MET A 223 4.91 2.40 1.91
C MET A 223 3.46 1.92 1.83
N LEU A 224 3.22 0.63 2.10
CA LEU A 224 1.86 0.14 2.28
C LEU A 224 1.31 0.64 3.62
N GLU A 225 0.12 1.23 3.61
CA GLU A 225 -0.67 1.47 4.83
C GLU A 225 -1.98 0.68 4.72
N PHE A 226 -2.14 -0.32 5.57
CA PHE A 226 -3.40 -1.04 5.69
C PHE A 226 -4.34 -0.22 6.56
N LYS A 227 -5.41 0.31 5.96
CA LYS A 227 -6.55 0.92 6.68
C LYS A 227 -7.72 -0.07 6.62
N ILE A 228 -7.74 -0.96 7.59
CA ILE A 228 -8.71 -2.06 7.64
C ILE A 228 -9.84 -1.69 8.59
N ALA A 229 -11.06 -1.91 8.12
CA ALA A 229 -12.29 -1.61 8.81
C ALA A 229 -13.14 -2.87 9.00
N PHE A 230 -13.67 -3.03 10.20
CA PHE A 230 -14.47 -4.16 10.63
C PHE A 230 -15.86 -3.67 11.04
N PRO A 231 -16.95 -4.23 10.47
CA PRO A 231 -18.32 -3.84 10.79
C PRO A 231 -18.73 -4.39 12.17
N VAL A 232 -18.10 -3.88 13.22
CA VAL A 232 -18.40 -4.18 14.61
C VAL A 232 -18.54 -2.89 15.41
N ASP A 233 -19.65 -2.79 16.12
CA ASP A 233 -20.01 -1.67 16.99
C ASP A 233 -20.70 -2.18 18.27
N GLY A 234 -21.12 -1.27 19.13
CA GLY A 234 -21.71 -1.59 20.44
C GLY A 234 -20.69 -2.22 21.39
N ASN A 235 -21.09 -3.32 22.03
CA ASN A 235 -20.23 -4.05 22.97
C ASN A 235 -19.18 -4.87 22.22
N THR A 236 -17.93 -4.44 22.32
CA THR A 236 -16.76 -5.06 21.68
C THR A 236 -15.87 -5.82 22.67
N SER A 237 -16.36 -6.11 23.88
CA SER A 237 -15.59 -6.83 24.92
C SER A 237 -15.14 -8.24 24.52
N GLN A 238 -15.83 -8.88 23.58
CA GLN A 238 -15.49 -10.20 23.04
C GLN A 238 -14.73 -10.12 21.70
N VAL A 239 -14.40 -8.93 21.22
CA VAL A 239 -13.63 -8.76 19.99
C VAL A 239 -12.20 -9.29 20.20
N ARG A 240 -11.74 -10.07 19.23
CA ARG A 240 -10.39 -10.61 19.17
C ARG A 240 -9.94 -10.80 17.73
N LEU A 241 -8.64 -10.83 17.51
CA LEU A 241 -8.05 -11.39 16.29
C LEU A 241 -7.93 -12.90 16.41
N ALA A 242 -7.79 -13.58 15.27
CA ALA A 242 -7.37 -14.98 15.24
C ALA A 242 -6.03 -15.20 15.95
N SER A 243 -5.15 -14.19 15.92
CA SER A 243 -3.86 -14.18 16.60
C SER A 243 -3.91 -13.73 18.07
N GLY A 244 -5.05 -13.26 18.58
CA GLY A 244 -5.18 -12.82 19.98
C GLY A 244 -5.82 -11.44 20.15
N ARG A 245 -5.18 -10.58 20.95
CA ARG A 245 -5.67 -9.23 21.30
C ARG A 245 -5.41 -8.23 20.17
N GLY A 246 -5.87 -6.99 20.31
CA GLY A 246 -5.70 -5.97 19.27
C GLY A 246 -4.24 -5.66 18.97
N TYR A 247 -3.34 -5.81 19.95
CA TYR A 247 -1.91 -5.59 19.77
C TYR A 247 -1.19 -6.71 19.02
N THR A 248 -1.83 -7.87 18.75
CA THR A 248 -1.27 -8.94 17.89
C THR A 248 -1.56 -8.71 16.40
N TRP A 249 -1.97 -7.49 16.05
CA TRP A 249 -2.21 -7.07 14.67
C TRP A 249 -0.93 -7.22 13.84
N HIS A 250 -1.12 -7.78 12.65
CA HIS A 250 -0.12 -7.86 11.61
C HIS A 250 -0.84 -7.96 10.28
N TYR A 251 -0.08 -7.80 9.21
CA TYR A 251 -0.56 -8.11 7.88
C TYR A 251 0.62 -8.49 7.00
N ASP A 252 0.25 -9.07 5.87
CA ASP A 252 1.18 -9.71 4.96
C ASP A 252 0.85 -9.25 3.55
N PHE A 253 1.90 -9.17 2.75
CA PHE A 253 1.82 -8.74 1.36
C PHE A 253 2.68 -9.63 0.49
N PHE A 254 2.13 -10.05 -0.65
CA PHE A 254 2.86 -10.73 -1.71
C PHE A 254 2.56 -10.04 -3.04
N ASN A 255 3.54 -9.27 -3.54
CA ASN A 255 3.40 -8.49 -4.76
C ASN A 255 3.29 -9.39 -5.99
N ALA A 256 2.20 -9.23 -6.73
CA ALA A 256 2.02 -9.84 -8.05
C ALA A 256 1.28 -8.89 -9.01
N TRP A 257 1.35 -7.58 -8.78
CA TRP A 257 0.88 -6.57 -9.72
C TRP A 257 1.42 -6.80 -11.14
N ASP A 258 0.59 -6.49 -12.14
CA ASP A 258 1.09 -6.19 -13.48
C ASP A 258 2.10 -5.03 -13.41
N GLU A 259 3.33 -5.30 -13.84
CA GLU A 259 4.45 -4.36 -13.70
C GLU A 259 4.19 -3.02 -14.41
N PRO A 260 3.72 -2.96 -15.68
CA PRO A 260 3.37 -1.69 -16.32
C PRO A 260 2.32 -0.89 -15.55
N THR A 261 1.30 -1.55 -15.01
CA THR A 261 0.21 -0.89 -14.29
C THR A 261 0.70 -0.29 -12.97
N LEU A 262 1.45 -1.04 -12.16
CA LEU A 262 2.02 -0.53 -10.93
C LEU A 262 3.03 0.60 -11.21
N ALA A 263 3.84 0.47 -12.26
CA ALA A 263 4.78 1.51 -12.66
C ALA A 263 4.09 2.83 -13.04
N ALA A 264 2.98 2.75 -13.78
CA ALA A 264 2.20 3.92 -14.15
C ALA A 264 1.57 4.61 -12.92
N LEU A 265 1.00 3.82 -12.00
CA LEU A 265 0.40 4.35 -10.76
C LEU A 265 1.45 5.02 -9.87
N VAL A 266 2.62 4.39 -9.66
CA VAL A 266 3.71 4.97 -8.86
C VAL A 266 4.23 6.26 -9.50
N SER A 267 4.50 6.24 -10.81
CA SER A 267 5.00 7.40 -11.56
C SER A 267 4.03 8.59 -11.50
N HIS A 268 2.74 8.32 -11.71
CA HIS A 268 1.74 9.37 -11.76
C HIS A 268 1.37 9.89 -10.37
N CYS A 269 1.05 9.00 -9.45
CA CYS A 269 0.44 9.37 -8.17
C CYS A 269 1.48 9.69 -7.11
N ILE A 270 2.47 8.81 -6.93
CA ILE A 270 3.52 9.03 -5.93
C ILE A 270 4.51 10.05 -6.47
N ASN A 271 5.20 9.76 -7.57
CA ASN A 271 6.25 10.65 -8.08
C ASN A 271 5.68 11.97 -8.64
N GLY A 272 4.43 11.98 -9.11
CA GLY A 272 3.73 13.17 -9.59
C GLY A 272 3.13 14.05 -8.49
N GLY A 273 3.19 13.62 -7.23
CA GLY A 273 2.76 14.40 -6.07
C GLY A 273 1.25 14.54 -5.94
N LEU A 274 0.51 13.43 -6.00
CA LEU A 274 -0.96 13.41 -6.03
C LEU A 274 -1.56 12.51 -4.92
N GLN A 275 -2.85 12.71 -4.65
CA GLN A 275 -3.68 11.85 -3.80
C GLN A 275 -4.71 11.13 -4.65
N CYS A 276 -4.33 9.98 -5.17
CA CYS A 276 -5.11 9.26 -6.16
C CYS A 276 -6.13 8.29 -5.54
N ASP A 277 -7.31 8.24 -6.17
CA ASP A 277 -8.23 7.12 -6.08
C ASP A 277 -7.64 5.84 -6.75
N PRO A 278 -8.35 4.69 -6.73
CA PRO A 278 -7.87 3.47 -7.36
C PRO A 278 -7.74 3.48 -8.89
N ARG A 279 -8.20 4.54 -9.57
CA ARG A 279 -7.94 4.75 -11.01
C ARG A 279 -6.69 5.60 -11.25
N GLY A 280 -6.06 6.11 -10.19
CA GLY A 280 -5.00 7.08 -10.34
C GLY A 280 -5.52 8.50 -10.60
N PHE A 281 -6.73 8.83 -10.17
CA PHE A 281 -7.33 10.16 -10.31
C PHE A 281 -7.30 10.92 -8.98
N ASP A 282 -6.82 12.16 -9.01
CA ASP A 282 -6.81 13.07 -7.87
C ASP A 282 -8.00 14.06 -7.96
N GLN A 283 -8.93 13.96 -7.00
CA GLN A 283 -10.13 14.81 -6.96
C GLN A 283 -9.83 16.29 -6.71
N TYR A 284 -8.69 16.60 -6.09
CA TYR A 284 -8.25 17.96 -5.81
C TYR A 284 -7.45 18.54 -6.98
N LYS A 285 -6.92 17.69 -7.86
CA LYS A 285 -6.14 18.07 -9.06
C LYS A 285 -6.66 17.39 -10.33
N PRO A 286 -7.93 17.59 -10.71
CA PRO A 286 -8.55 16.89 -11.85
C PRO A 286 -7.87 17.17 -13.19
N SER A 287 -7.19 18.31 -13.34
CA SER A 287 -6.42 18.66 -14.54
C SER A 287 -5.22 17.75 -14.80
N ARG A 288 -4.78 17.00 -13.79
CA ARG A 288 -3.66 16.06 -13.90
C ARG A 288 -4.05 14.74 -14.57
N GLY A 289 -5.35 14.46 -14.70
CA GLY A 289 -5.87 13.29 -15.41
C GLY A 289 -6.01 12.05 -14.53
N THR A 290 -6.04 10.88 -15.16
CA THR A 290 -6.17 9.56 -14.52
C THR A 290 -5.16 8.60 -15.15
N VAL A 291 -4.72 7.59 -14.40
CA VAL A 291 -3.81 6.55 -14.90
C VAL A 291 -4.58 5.45 -15.63
N LEU A 292 -5.68 5.02 -15.03
CA LEU A 292 -6.50 3.90 -15.48
C LEU A 292 -7.81 4.40 -16.08
N GLY A 293 -8.31 3.65 -17.06
CA GLY A 293 -9.61 3.89 -17.68
C GLY A 293 -10.78 3.58 -16.76
N THR A 294 -12.00 3.70 -17.29
CA THR A 294 -13.23 3.34 -16.55
C THR A 294 -13.31 1.85 -16.21
N ASN A 295 -12.56 1.00 -16.91
CA ASN A 295 -12.39 -0.42 -16.60
C ASN A 295 -11.28 -0.69 -15.57
N TYR A 296 -10.68 0.35 -14.96
CA TYR A 296 -9.56 0.25 -14.01
C TYR A 296 -8.31 -0.45 -14.59
N ARG A 297 -8.11 -0.35 -15.90
CA ARG A 297 -6.90 -0.86 -16.58
C ARG A 297 -6.17 0.27 -17.29
N LEU A 298 -4.91 0.01 -17.62
CA LEU A 298 -4.16 0.92 -18.50
C LEU A 298 -4.90 1.12 -19.84
N PRO A 299 -4.86 2.34 -20.43
CA PRO A 299 -5.47 2.61 -21.71
C PRO A 299 -5.07 1.59 -22.78
N GLY A 300 -6.05 1.15 -23.57
CA GLY A 300 -5.84 0.14 -24.62
C GLY A 300 -5.90 -1.32 -24.14
N ARG A 301 -6.09 -1.58 -22.84
CA ARG A 301 -6.39 -2.93 -22.33
C ARG A 301 -7.91 -3.13 -22.23
N PRO A 302 -8.43 -4.28 -22.67
CA PRO A 302 -9.87 -4.58 -22.62
C PRO A 302 -10.37 -4.73 -21.17
#